data_AF-A0A7V4T7R4-F1
#
_entry.id   AF-A0A7V4T7R4-F1
#
_cell.length_a   1.000
_cell.length_b   1.000
_cell.length_c   1.000
_cell.angle_alpha   90.00
_cell.angle_beta   90.00
_cell.angle_gamma   90.00
#
_symmetry.space_group_name_H-M   'P 1'
#
loop_
_entity.id
_entity.type
_entity.pdbx_description
1 polymer ?
#
loop_
_entity_poly.entity_id
_entity_poly.type
_entity_poly.pdbx_seq_one_letter_code
_entity_poly.pdbx_strand_id
1 'polypeptide(L)'
;YKQNLGVKIGKKEIKQAFCFSTLSLGNGEYKDIYDIVYVDPDTFDANKTIDIAAQINKINALFNETEQKYVLIGPGRWGSSDRWLGIPVVWNDISNVGVMIETTIESIKADPSQGSHFFQNITSLGISYITVSDKGDDFIDYDFFKCQTCENTTSYLKHIKFADPIKILVDGKTSQAVLMPYMDEEPDDIMKDIPIIKS
;
A
#
# COMPACT_ATOMS: atom_id res chain seq x y z
N TYR A 1 1.51 -3.09 20.47
CA TYR A 1 0.27 -2.67 19.78
C TYR A 1 -0.47 -1.63 20.62
N LYS A 2 -0.19 -0.33 20.41
CA LYS A 2 -1.04 0.74 20.96
C LYS A 2 -2.15 1.02 19.94
N GLN A 3 -3.25 0.28 20.04
CA GLN A 3 -4.53 0.72 19.50
C GLN A 3 -5.02 1.88 20.39
N ASN A 4 -4.85 3.13 19.95
CA ASN A 4 -5.64 4.32 20.35
C ASN A 4 -4.97 5.66 20.00
N LEU A 5 -4.53 5.82 18.74
CA LEU A 5 -4.55 7.16 18.13
C LEU A 5 -5.65 7.09 17.09
N GLY A 6 -6.66 7.94 17.22
CA GLY A 6 -7.75 8.00 16.26
C GLY A 6 -7.19 8.49 14.93
N VAL A 7 -6.89 7.56 14.03
CA VAL A 7 -6.59 7.89 12.64
C VAL A 7 -7.80 8.64 12.09
N LYS A 8 -7.57 9.84 11.55
CA LYS A 8 -8.60 10.65 10.93
C LYS A 8 -8.14 11.00 9.53
N ILE A 9 -8.93 10.60 8.54
CA ILE A 9 -8.69 10.91 7.14
C ILE A 9 -9.69 12.00 6.75
N GLY A 10 -9.19 13.21 6.57
CA GLY A 10 -9.99 14.36 6.16
C GLY A 10 -9.70 14.79 4.72
N LYS A 11 -10.35 15.87 4.30
CA LYS A 11 -10.13 16.48 2.98
C LYS A 11 -8.69 16.97 2.78
N LYS A 12 -7.97 17.30 3.85
CA LYS A 12 -6.58 17.75 3.79
C LYS A 12 -5.68 16.59 3.35
N GLU A 13 -5.80 15.46 4.03
CA GLU A 13 -4.99 14.27 3.77
C GLU A 13 -5.27 13.71 2.38
N ILE A 14 -6.55 13.64 1.96
CA ILE A 14 -6.93 13.17 0.62
C ILE A 14 -6.33 14.07 -0.48
N LYS A 15 -6.27 15.39 -0.28
CA LYS A 15 -5.67 16.32 -1.26
C LYS A 15 -4.15 16.21 -1.40
N GLN A 16 -3.47 15.71 -0.36
CA GLN A 16 -2.02 15.52 -0.35
C GLN A 16 -1.63 14.10 -0.76
N ALA A 17 -2.60 13.21 -0.86
CA ALA A 17 -2.37 11.80 -1.13
C ALA A 17 -2.04 11.54 -2.60
N PHE A 18 -1.12 10.60 -2.83
CA PHE A 18 -0.95 9.95 -4.13
C PHE A 18 -1.80 8.67 -4.23
N CYS A 19 -2.38 8.21 -3.13
CA CYS A 19 -3.31 7.08 -3.12
C CYS A 19 -4.40 7.30 -2.08
N PHE A 20 -5.67 7.12 -2.49
CA PHE A 20 -6.82 7.12 -1.60
C PHE A 20 -7.73 5.95 -1.92
N SER A 21 -8.27 5.33 -0.87
CA SER A 21 -9.21 4.24 -0.97
C SER A 21 -10.33 4.39 0.06
N THR A 22 -11.53 4.02 -0.35
CA THR A 22 -12.73 3.88 0.48
C THR A 22 -12.98 2.43 0.93
N LEU A 23 -12.07 1.50 0.61
CA LEU A 23 -12.13 0.11 0.99
C LEU A 23 -10.78 -0.39 1.53
N SER A 24 -10.62 -0.35 2.85
CA SER A 24 -9.44 -0.85 3.53
C SER A 24 -9.75 -1.75 4.72
N LEU A 25 -8.85 -2.69 4.98
CA LEU A 25 -8.81 -3.53 6.16
C LEU A 25 -7.51 -3.30 6.92
N GLY A 26 -7.62 -3.15 8.24
CA GLY A 26 -6.53 -2.75 9.11
C GLY A 26 -6.87 -1.47 9.86
N ASN A 27 -5.98 -1.04 10.73
CA ASN A 27 -6.10 0.23 11.44
C ASN A 27 -4.72 0.66 11.94
N GLY A 28 -4.22 1.79 11.49
CA GLY A 28 -2.91 2.26 11.92
C GLY A 28 -2.40 3.49 11.18
N GLU A 29 -1.29 3.99 11.69
CA GLU A 29 -0.47 5.01 11.06
C GLU A 29 0.94 4.43 10.90
N TYR A 30 1.47 4.46 9.68
CA TYR A 30 2.81 3.98 9.34
C TYR A 30 3.66 5.18 8.92
N LYS A 31 4.86 5.30 9.51
CA LYS A 31 5.82 6.41 9.29
C LYS A 31 7.27 5.91 9.09
N ASP A 32 7.43 4.62 8.83
CA ASP A 32 8.71 3.92 8.78
C ASP A 32 8.89 3.12 7.47
N ILE A 33 8.00 3.34 6.49
CA ILE A 33 8.06 2.70 5.16
C ILE A 33 8.58 3.72 4.16
N TYR A 34 9.61 3.35 3.41
CA TYR A 34 10.28 4.21 2.41
C TYR A 34 10.11 3.69 0.99
N ASP A 35 9.62 2.47 0.84
CA ASP A 35 9.70 1.75 -0.42
C ASP A 35 8.29 1.38 -0.91
N ILE A 36 8.04 1.67 -2.18
CA ILE A 36 6.86 1.22 -2.92
C ILE A 36 7.33 0.33 -4.05
N VAL A 37 6.80 -0.88 -4.10
CA VAL A 37 6.94 -1.80 -5.22
C VAL A 37 5.58 -1.92 -5.87
N TYR A 38 5.48 -1.62 -7.17
CA TYR A 38 4.22 -1.71 -7.88
C TYR A 38 4.37 -2.41 -9.22
N VAL A 39 3.31 -3.11 -9.62
CA VAL A 39 3.13 -3.62 -10.97
C VAL A 39 2.79 -2.46 -11.89
N ASP A 40 3.66 -2.18 -12.86
CA ASP A 40 3.51 -1.04 -13.76
C ASP A 40 2.32 -1.27 -14.72
N PRO A 41 1.25 -0.47 -14.65
CA PRO A 41 0.06 -0.65 -15.49
C PRO A 41 0.38 -0.61 -16.99
N ASP A 42 1.42 0.14 -17.40
CA ASP A 42 1.79 0.30 -18.80
C ASP A 42 2.42 -0.98 -19.39
N THR A 43 2.91 -1.88 -18.54
CA THR A 43 3.59 -3.13 -18.95
C THR A 43 2.87 -4.39 -18.50
N PHE A 44 1.84 -4.28 -17.66
CA PHE A 44 1.10 -5.41 -17.11
C PHE A 44 0.50 -6.29 -18.21
N ASP A 45 0.74 -7.60 -18.10
CA ASP A 45 0.14 -8.63 -18.96
C ASP A 45 -0.42 -9.76 -18.09
N ALA A 46 -1.73 -10.00 -18.19
CA ALA A 46 -2.43 -11.05 -17.46
C ALA A 46 -1.90 -12.47 -17.80
N ASN A 47 -1.26 -12.66 -18.95
CA ASN A 47 -0.61 -13.92 -19.32
C ASN A 47 0.76 -14.11 -18.65
N LYS A 48 1.26 -13.09 -17.95
CA LYS A 48 2.60 -13.03 -17.37
C LYS A 48 2.59 -13.00 -15.85
N THR A 49 1.44 -13.26 -15.22
CA THR A 49 1.27 -13.21 -13.75
C THR A 49 2.24 -14.11 -12.98
N ILE A 50 2.67 -15.24 -13.56
CA ILE A 50 3.70 -16.11 -12.98
C ILE A 50 5.08 -15.43 -12.99
N ASP A 51 5.44 -14.83 -14.13
CA ASP A 51 6.70 -14.11 -14.29
C ASP A 51 6.73 -12.89 -13.37
N ILE A 52 5.59 -12.21 -13.22
CA ILE A 52 5.37 -11.09 -12.29
C ILE A 52 5.60 -11.59 -10.85
N ALA A 53 4.96 -12.69 -10.41
CA ALA A 53 5.17 -13.25 -9.08
C ALA A 53 6.64 -13.58 -8.80
N ALA A 54 7.36 -14.15 -9.79
CA ALA A 54 8.78 -14.42 -9.67
C ALA A 54 9.64 -13.14 -9.56
N GLN A 55 9.25 -12.06 -10.24
CA GLN A 55 9.93 -10.76 -10.11
C GLN A 55 9.65 -10.13 -8.74
N ILE A 56 8.44 -10.30 -8.21
CA ILE A 56 8.07 -9.82 -6.87
C ILE A 56 8.92 -10.53 -5.81
N ASN A 57 9.05 -11.85 -5.91
CA ASN A 57 9.93 -12.63 -5.02
C ASN A 57 11.38 -12.10 -5.02
N LYS A 58 11.93 -11.79 -6.21
CA LYS A 58 13.28 -11.22 -6.34
C LYS A 58 13.43 -9.86 -5.66
N ILE A 59 12.44 -8.97 -5.82
CA ILE A 59 12.46 -7.66 -5.16
C ILE A 59 12.27 -7.83 -3.64
N ASN A 60 11.33 -8.67 -3.21
CA ASN A 60 11.09 -8.97 -1.79
C ASN A 60 12.34 -9.47 -1.07
N ALA A 61 13.19 -10.24 -1.76
CA ALA A 61 14.44 -10.74 -1.22
C ALA A 61 15.46 -9.63 -0.87
N LEU A 62 15.40 -8.47 -1.54
CA LEU A 62 16.26 -7.31 -1.24
C LEU A 62 16.00 -6.74 0.16
N PHE A 63 14.78 -6.94 0.68
CA PHE A 63 14.38 -6.46 1.99
C PHE A 63 14.75 -7.41 3.14
N ASN A 64 15.16 -8.65 2.84
CA ASN A 64 15.46 -9.66 3.87
C ASN A 64 16.64 -9.26 4.77
N GLU A 65 17.68 -8.64 4.22
CA GLU A 65 18.89 -8.29 4.99
C GLU A 65 18.65 -7.14 5.98
N THR A 66 17.72 -6.24 5.64
CA THR A 66 17.45 -5.02 6.41
C THR A 66 16.19 -5.14 7.26
N GLU A 67 15.41 -6.21 7.08
CA GLU A 67 14.08 -6.40 7.65
C GLU A 67 13.11 -5.24 7.37
N GLN A 68 13.40 -4.42 6.36
CA GLN A 68 12.58 -3.27 5.97
C GLN A 68 11.25 -3.71 5.38
N LYS A 69 10.20 -2.93 5.68
CA LYS A 69 8.86 -3.13 5.13
C LYS A 69 8.61 -2.21 3.94
N TYR A 70 7.85 -2.70 2.98
CA TYR A 70 7.48 -1.94 1.78
C TYR A 70 5.98 -2.03 1.49
N VAL A 71 5.48 -1.11 0.66
CA VAL A 71 4.13 -1.18 0.10
C VAL A 71 4.18 -1.97 -1.20
N LEU A 72 3.30 -2.96 -1.34
CA LEU A 72 3.12 -3.71 -2.58
C LEU A 72 1.79 -3.33 -3.25
N ILE A 73 1.86 -2.87 -4.49
CA ILE A 73 0.70 -2.41 -5.26
C ILE A 73 0.56 -3.23 -6.54
N GLY A 74 -0.64 -3.71 -6.84
CA GLY A 74 -0.89 -4.27 -8.17
C GLY A 74 -2.24 -4.98 -8.30
N PRO A 75 -2.53 -5.49 -9.50
CA PRO A 75 -3.88 -5.81 -9.88
C PRO A 75 -4.37 -7.21 -9.51
N GLY A 76 -5.68 -7.30 -9.30
CA GLY A 76 -6.40 -8.56 -9.11
C GLY A 76 -6.14 -9.23 -7.78
N ARG A 77 -6.67 -10.44 -7.60
CA ARG A 77 -6.56 -11.23 -6.36
C ARG A 77 -5.18 -11.82 -6.18
N TRP A 78 -4.45 -11.27 -5.23
CA TRP A 78 -3.15 -11.79 -4.83
C TRP A 78 -3.28 -13.13 -4.10
N GLY A 79 -2.40 -14.07 -4.41
CA GLY A 79 -2.41 -15.42 -3.84
C GLY A 79 -3.52 -16.33 -4.37
N SER A 80 -4.20 -15.91 -5.45
CA SER A 80 -5.14 -16.76 -6.19
C SER A 80 -4.40 -17.88 -6.93
N SER A 81 -4.93 -19.10 -6.85
CA SER A 81 -4.51 -20.19 -7.74
C SER A 81 -5.00 -20.00 -9.18
N ASP A 82 -6.05 -19.20 -9.36
CA ASP A 82 -6.54 -18.75 -10.67
C ASP A 82 -5.75 -17.52 -11.13
N ARG A 83 -4.84 -17.76 -12.08
CA ARG A 83 -3.91 -16.78 -12.66
C ARG A 83 -4.60 -15.73 -13.53
N TRP A 84 -5.83 -15.99 -13.96
CA TRP A 84 -6.64 -15.04 -14.71
C TRP A 84 -7.29 -14.00 -13.79
N LEU A 85 -7.38 -14.31 -12.50
CA LEU A 85 -8.02 -13.45 -11.51
C LEU A 85 -7.04 -12.64 -10.67
N GLY A 86 -5.72 -12.81 -10.85
CA GLY A 86 -4.70 -12.04 -10.14
C GLY A 86 -3.31 -12.68 -10.18
N ILE A 87 -2.42 -12.19 -9.31
CA ILE A 87 -1.01 -12.60 -9.29
C ILE A 87 -0.82 -13.76 -8.28
N PRO A 88 -0.33 -14.93 -8.72
CA PRO A 88 -0.27 -16.14 -7.91
C PRO A 88 0.96 -16.15 -6.98
N VAL A 89 1.14 -15.11 -6.16
CA VAL A 89 2.18 -15.08 -5.13
C VAL A 89 1.88 -16.09 -4.02
N VAL A 90 2.93 -16.68 -3.44
CA VAL A 90 2.84 -17.35 -2.14
C VAL A 90 3.41 -16.46 -1.04
N TRP A 91 3.20 -16.81 0.22
CA TRP A 91 3.66 -16.00 1.36
C TRP A 91 5.15 -15.64 1.30
N ASN A 92 6.01 -16.59 0.92
CA ASN A 92 7.45 -16.38 0.81
C ASN A 92 7.83 -15.33 -0.27
N ASP A 93 6.96 -15.06 -1.23
CA ASP A 93 7.22 -14.06 -2.27
C ASP A 93 7.02 -12.64 -1.77
N ILE A 94 6.29 -12.45 -0.66
CA ILE A 94 5.85 -11.14 -0.16
C ILE A 94 6.05 -10.97 1.35
N SER A 95 6.96 -11.76 1.95
CA SER A 95 7.16 -11.81 3.42
C SER A 95 7.53 -10.47 4.08
N ASN A 96 8.07 -9.52 3.30
CA ASN A 96 8.46 -8.20 3.78
C ASN A 96 7.42 -7.10 3.47
N VAL A 97 6.25 -7.44 2.94
CA VAL A 97 5.16 -6.47 2.74
C VAL A 97 4.66 -5.95 4.09
N GLY A 98 4.60 -4.62 4.24
CA GLY A 98 4.00 -3.95 5.39
C GLY A 98 2.58 -3.44 5.12
N VAL A 99 2.30 -3.08 3.86
CA VAL A 99 0.97 -2.64 3.39
C VAL A 99 0.74 -3.18 1.98
N MET A 100 -0.44 -3.74 1.75
CA MET A 100 -0.85 -4.31 0.48
C MET A 100 -1.92 -3.43 -0.18
N ILE A 101 -1.77 -3.13 -1.47
CA ILE A 101 -2.76 -2.41 -2.26
C ILE A 101 -3.14 -3.24 -3.47
N GLU A 102 -4.37 -3.73 -3.46
CA GLU A 102 -5.01 -4.41 -4.58
C GLU A 102 -5.70 -3.37 -5.47
N THR A 103 -5.36 -3.34 -6.76
CA THR A 103 -6.08 -2.50 -7.73
C THR A 103 -7.11 -3.33 -8.49
N THR A 104 -8.33 -2.81 -8.60
CA THR A 104 -9.31 -3.41 -9.51
C THR A 104 -8.96 -2.99 -10.93
N ILE A 105 -8.80 -3.96 -11.83
CA ILE A 105 -8.79 -3.69 -13.27
C ILE A 105 -10.13 -4.17 -13.82
N GLU A 106 -10.80 -3.40 -14.69
CA GLU A 106 -12.07 -3.80 -15.34
C GLU A 106 -12.05 -5.22 -15.94
N SER A 107 -10.88 -5.69 -16.40
CA SER A 107 -10.65 -7.01 -16.98
C SER A 107 -10.58 -8.14 -15.94
N ILE A 108 -10.36 -7.83 -14.66
CA ILE A 108 -10.22 -8.79 -13.56
C ILE A 108 -11.32 -8.49 -12.53
N LYS A 109 -12.51 -9.05 -12.72
CA LYS A 109 -13.61 -9.01 -11.74
C LYS A 109 -13.54 -10.22 -10.85
N ALA A 110 -13.06 -10.02 -9.63
CA ALA A 110 -12.78 -11.13 -8.74
C ALA A 110 -13.08 -10.74 -7.27
N ASP A 111 -14.19 -11.19 -6.70
CA ASP A 111 -14.53 -11.09 -5.25
C ASP A 111 -13.36 -11.37 -4.29
N PRO A 112 -13.04 -10.54 -3.31
CA PRO A 112 -11.90 -10.75 -2.41
C PRO A 112 -11.85 -12.17 -1.81
N SER A 113 -10.73 -12.90 -2.00
CA SER A 113 -10.54 -14.27 -1.49
C SER A 113 -10.19 -14.29 0.01
N GLN A 114 -11.08 -13.71 0.83
CA GLN A 114 -10.89 -13.50 2.28
C GLN A 114 -10.76 -14.79 3.11
N GLY A 115 -11.01 -15.96 2.52
CA GLY A 115 -10.92 -17.27 3.18
C GLY A 115 -9.62 -18.05 2.94
N SER A 116 -8.65 -17.49 2.21
CA SER A 116 -7.39 -18.19 1.88
C SER A 116 -6.38 -18.16 3.02
N HIS A 117 -5.50 -19.17 3.10
CA HIS A 117 -4.32 -19.15 4.00
C HIS A 117 -3.46 -17.90 3.79
N PHE A 118 -3.39 -17.43 2.54
CA PHE A 118 -2.74 -16.18 2.17
C PHE A 118 -3.33 -14.98 2.93
N PHE A 119 -4.65 -14.82 2.88
CA PHE A 119 -5.35 -13.72 3.54
C PHE A 119 -5.29 -13.83 5.08
N GLN A 120 -5.33 -15.04 5.62
CA GLN A 120 -5.13 -15.29 7.05
C GLN A 120 -3.73 -14.85 7.51
N ASN A 121 -2.68 -15.04 6.71
CA ASN A 121 -1.34 -14.55 7.04
C ASN A 121 -1.29 -13.01 7.06
N ILE A 122 -1.86 -12.34 6.04
CA ILE A 122 -1.94 -10.88 5.97
C ILE A 122 -2.60 -10.31 7.22
N THR A 123 -3.79 -10.80 7.54
CA THR A 123 -4.59 -10.31 8.66
C THR A 123 -3.97 -10.64 10.03
N SER A 124 -3.42 -11.85 10.22
CA SER A 124 -2.78 -12.25 11.48
C SER A 124 -1.49 -11.46 11.78
N LEU A 125 -0.79 -11.00 10.75
CA LEU A 125 0.42 -10.18 10.88
C LEU A 125 0.14 -8.68 10.95
N GLY A 126 -1.13 -8.28 10.91
CA GLY A 126 -1.52 -6.87 10.98
C GLY A 126 -1.11 -6.05 9.75
N ILE A 127 -0.91 -6.71 8.61
CA ILE A 127 -0.65 -6.04 7.33
C ILE A 127 -1.96 -5.41 6.87
N SER A 128 -1.93 -4.09 6.62
CA SER A 128 -3.10 -3.41 6.07
C SER A 128 -3.33 -3.85 4.63
N TYR A 129 -4.58 -4.16 4.30
CA TYR A 129 -5.01 -4.58 2.97
C TYR A 129 -5.99 -3.56 2.42
N ILE A 130 -5.57 -2.87 1.36
CA ILE A 130 -6.29 -1.75 0.76
C ILE A 130 -6.72 -2.17 -0.63
N THR A 131 -7.97 -1.89 -1.00
CA THR A 131 -8.48 -2.09 -2.34
C THR A 131 -8.73 -0.73 -2.97
N VAL A 132 -8.09 -0.44 -4.10
CA VAL A 132 -8.31 0.77 -4.88
C VAL A 132 -9.17 0.41 -6.08
N SER A 133 -10.39 0.93 -6.09
CA SER A 133 -11.35 0.79 -7.17
C SER A 133 -11.05 1.75 -8.33
N ASP A 134 -11.34 1.33 -9.57
CA ASP A 134 -11.36 2.21 -10.75
C ASP A 134 -12.61 3.10 -10.84
N LYS A 135 -13.53 2.93 -9.88
CA LYS A 135 -14.79 3.66 -9.74
C LYS A 135 -14.85 4.39 -8.42
N GLY A 136 -15.59 5.50 -8.44
CA GLY A 136 -15.86 6.31 -7.26
C GLY A 136 -14.75 7.32 -7.02
N ASP A 137 -14.45 7.55 -5.75
CA ASP A 137 -13.45 8.55 -5.32
C ASP A 137 -12.05 7.96 -5.13
N ASP A 138 -11.90 6.63 -5.26
CA ASP A 138 -10.63 5.91 -5.11
C ASP A 138 -9.65 6.29 -6.23
N PHE A 139 -8.36 6.41 -5.89
CA PHE A 139 -7.33 6.69 -6.89
C PHE A 139 -5.94 6.23 -6.47
N ILE A 140 -5.10 5.99 -7.49
CA ILE A 140 -3.63 6.00 -7.41
C ILE A 140 -3.13 6.97 -8.46
N ASP A 141 -2.30 7.92 -8.05
CA ASP A 141 -1.62 8.88 -8.91
C ASP A 141 -0.35 8.24 -9.51
N TYR A 142 -0.51 7.53 -10.63
CA TYR A 142 0.61 6.95 -11.35
C TYR A 142 1.51 8.01 -12.01
N ASP A 143 1.02 9.23 -12.25
CA ASP A 143 1.85 10.31 -12.79
C ASP A 143 2.84 10.80 -11.71
N PHE A 144 2.40 10.87 -10.45
CA PHE A 144 3.28 11.07 -9.31
C PHE A 144 4.38 10.00 -9.25
N PHE A 145 4.04 8.71 -9.42
CA PHE A 145 5.03 7.62 -9.45
C PHE A 145 6.02 7.75 -10.61
N LYS A 146 5.53 8.13 -11.81
CA LYS A 146 6.38 8.34 -13.00
C LYS A 146 7.38 9.48 -12.84
N CYS A 147 7.15 10.41 -11.91
CA CYS A 147 8.07 11.49 -11.57
C CYS A 147 9.15 11.09 -10.56
N GLN A 148 9.06 9.90 -9.96
CA GLN A 148 10.05 9.41 -8.99
C GLN A 148 11.17 8.61 -9.67
N THR A 149 12.35 8.64 -9.06
CA THR A 149 13.46 7.75 -9.45
C THR A 149 13.16 6.33 -8.97
N CYS A 150 13.28 5.36 -9.87
CA CYS A 150 13.18 3.95 -9.50
C CYS A 150 14.54 3.42 -9.03
N GLU A 151 14.60 2.85 -7.83
CA GLU A 151 15.76 2.15 -7.29
C GLU A 151 16.01 0.85 -8.05
N ASN A 152 14.92 0.12 -8.36
CA ASN A 152 14.98 -1.09 -9.19
C ASN A 152 13.83 -1.08 -10.22
N THR A 153 14.08 -1.69 -11.37
CA THR A 153 13.06 -1.87 -12.42
C THR A 153 13.23 -3.23 -13.06
N THR A 154 12.11 -3.92 -13.28
CA THR A 154 12.03 -5.19 -14.01
C THR A 154 11.14 -5.02 -15.24
N SER A 155 10.79 -6.11 -15.92
CA SER A 155 9.87 -6.05 -17.05
C SER A 155 8.46 -5.58 -16.69
N TYR A 156 8.02 -5.81 -15.45
CA TYR A 156 6.65 -5.53 -15.00
C TYR A 156 6.56 -4.73 -13.70
N LEU A 157 7.67 -4.57 -12.97
CA LEU A 157 7.69 -3.94 -11.66
C LEU A 157 8.56 -2.70 -11.66
N LYS A 158 8.13 -1.72 -10.89
CA LYS A 158 8.90 -0.55 -10.51
C LYS A 158 9.01 -0.50 -8.99
N HIS A 159 10.23 -0.25 -8.51
CA HIS A 159 10.53 -0.07 -7.10
C HIS A 159 11.01 1.36 -6.90
N ILE A 160 10.20 2.16 -6.22
CA ILE A 160 10.51 3.53 -5.83
C ILE A 160 10.97 3.52 -4.37
N LYS A 161 12.10 4.17 -4.11
CA LYS A 161 12.61 4.44 -2.77
C LYS A 161 12.61 5.93 -2.51
N PHE A 162 11.86 6.37 -1.51
CA PHE A 162 11.76 7.76 -1.10
C PHE A 162 12.91 8.14 -0.15
N ALA A 163 13.29 9.42 -0.15
CA ALA A 163 14.29 9.94 0.80
C ALA A 163 13.72 10.00 2.23
N ASP A 164 12.44 10.33 2.36
CA ASP A 164 11.68 10.41 3.60
C ASP A 164 10.59 9.32 3.61
N PRO A 165 10.16 8.83 4.79
CA PRO A 165 9.17 7.77 4.85
C PRO A 165 7.81 8.25 4.39
N ILE A 166 7.09 7.45 3.60
CA ILE A 166 5.71 7.78 3.24
C ILE A 166 4.80 7.70 4.46
N LYS A 167 3.83 8.62 4.56
CA LYS A 167 2.82 8.61 5.61
C LYS A 167 1.63 7.80 5.12
N ILE A 168 1.32 6.71 5.82
CA ILE A 168 0.19 5.82 5.50
C ILE A 168 -0.79 5.86 6.66
N LEU A 169 -2.04 6.19 6.37
CA LEU A 169 -3.12 6.18 7.34
C LEU A 169 -4.17 5.16 6.90
N VAL A 170 -4.58 4.29 7.83
CA VAL A 170 -5.66 3.31 7.63
C VAL A 170 -6.65 3.46 8.77
N ASP A 171 -7.86 3.89 8.47
CA ASP A 171 -8.97 4.03 9.41
C ASP A 171 -9.92 2.85 9.27
N GLY A 172 -9.82 1.90 10.20
CA GLY A 172 -10.67 0.71 10.21
C GLY A 172 -12.14 0.99 10.53
N LYS A 173 -12.50 2.19 11.01
CA LYS A 173 -13.90 2.56 11.30
C LYS A 173 -14.64 3.05 10.07
N THR A 174 -13.95 3.80 9.21
CA THR A 174 -14.52 4.30 7.94
C THR A 174 -14.13 3.44 6.75
N SER A 175 -13.28 2.43 6.95
CA SER A 175 -12.68 1.61 5.89
C SER A 175 -11.90 2.45 4.88
N GLN A 176 -11.32 3.57 5.30
CA GLN A 176 -10.55 4.45 4.42
C GLN A 176 -9.06 4.31 4.62
N ALA A 177 -8.30 4.48 3.55
CA ALA A 177 -6.85 4.59 3.60
C ALA A 177 -6.33 5.72 2.71
N VAL A 178 -5.25 6.37 3.15
CA VAL A 178 -4.49 7.35 2.37
C VAL A 178 -3.00 7.07 2.47
N LEU A 179 -2.29 7.22 1.34
CA LEU A 179 -0.83 7.28 1.31
C LEU A 179 -0.42 8.63 0.72
N MET A 180 0.50 9.32 1.40
CA MET A 180 0.97 10.64 1.03
C MET A 180 2.49 10.75 1.26
N PRO A 181 3.18 11.66 0.56
CA PRO A 181 4.59 11.96 0.85
C PRO A 181 4.75 12.40 2.30
N TYR A 182 5.95 12.22 2.87
CA TYR A 182 6.26 12.88 4.13
C TYR A 182 6.15 14.39 3.95
N MET A 183 5.45 15.05 4.86
CA MET A 183 5.46 16.50 4.99
C MET A 183 5.80 16.79 6.44
N ASP A 184 6.77 17.68 6.67
CA ASP A 184 7.02 18.20 8.01
C ASP A 184 5.71 18.72 8.58
N GLU A 185 5.32 18.24 9.77
CA GLU A 185 4.13 18.75 10.44
C GLU A 185 4.39 20.24 10.75
N GLU A 186 3.57 21.13 10.17
CA GLU A 186 3.72 22.57 10.42
C GLU A 186 3.65 22.85 11.93
N PRO A 187 4.45 23.79 12.47
CA PRO A 187 4.56 24.07 13.90
C PRO A 187 3.24 24.37 14.63
N ASP A 188 2.19 24.72 13.91
CA ASP A 188 0.89 25.13 14.46
C ASP A 188 0.10 24.01 15.15
N ASP A 189 0.41 22.73 14.91
CA ASP A 189 -0.22 21.62 15.65
C ASP A 189 0.46 21.34 17.00
N ILE A 190 1.68 21.84 17.24
CA ILE A 190 2.41 21.66 18.51
C ILE A 190 1.92 22.68 19.56
N MET A 191 1.41 23.85 19.16
CA MET A 191 0.98 24.90 20.09
C MET A 191 -0.40 24.72 20.71
N LYS A 192 -1.22 23.76 20.24
CA LYS A 192 -2.59 23.55 20.76
C LYS A 192 -2.65 22.88 22.13
N ASP A 193 -1.57 22.24 22.58
CA ASP A 193 -1.52 21.49 23.84
C ASP A 193 -0.79 22.21 24.99
N ILE A 194 -0.41 23.48 24.82
CA ILE A 194 0.16 24.27 25.92
C ILE A 194 -0.99 24.90 26.74
N PRO A 195 -1.22 24.49 28.00
CA PRO A 195 -2.20 25.15 28.84
C PRO A 195 -1.74 26.59 29.10
N ILE A 196 -2.56 27.55 28.66
CA ILE A 196 -2.36 28.97 28.97
C ILE A 196 -2.56 29.14 30.47
N ILE A 197 -1.46 29.25 31.22
CA ILE A 197 -1.50 29.65 32.63
C ILE A 197 -1.84 31.15 32.63
N LYS A 198 -3.07 31.49 32.99
CA LYS A 198 -3.46 32.87 33.24
C LYS A 198 -2.80 33.32 34.56
N SER A 199 -1.86 34.25 34.46
CA SER A 199 -1.31 35.03 35.59
C SER A 199 -2.24 36.18 35.95
#